data_AF-A0A2T0TJK9-F1
#
_entry.id   AF-A0A2T0TJK9-F1
#
_cell.length_a   1.000
_cell.length_b   1.000
_cell.length_c   1.000
_cell.angle_alpha   90.00
_cell.angle_beta   90.00
_cell.angle_gamma   90.00
#
_symmetry.space_group_name_H-M   'P 1'
#
loop_
_entity.id
_entity.type
_entity.pdbx_description
1 polymer ?
#
loop_
_entity_poly.entity_id
_entity_poly.type
_entity_poly.pdbx_seq_one_letter_code
_entity_poly.pdbx_strand_id
1 'polypeptide(L)'
;MDEVQAMTRAGESVGKAVGTGLRAARRGAVRAGHAGADAAVQLAGKAETKLAERGVTADQLRGVFAETADTLAGKVEEVEKSTRRTRKKLAKQRKQLAKRSGKARADLMVKADGVRKEVAKAADRARKDAKVRAKDVRKAAKQARKDFARETPKTRRRWPWVLGVLTAAAVAGYVALTRRPEEVQLHEEPVPVPEPVTKTDTTPGTATGTTPTPKPTDFASRSADAEHARNGQVADRKV
;
A
#
# COMPACT_ATOMS: atom_id res chain seq x y z
N MET A 1 8.69 26.76 -10.89
CA MET A 1 8.33 26.35 -9.51
C MET A 1 7.89 24.89 -9.45
N ASP A 2 7.55 24.28 -10.59
CA ASP A 2 6.81 23.01 -10.66
C ASP A 2 7.66 21.75 -10.40
N GLU A 3 8.97 21.82 -10.63
CA GLU A 3 9.88 20.69 -10.45
C GLU A 3 10.09 20.33 -8.97
N VAL A 4 10.10 21.33 -8.08
CA VAL A 4 10.18 21.12 -6.63
C VAL A 4 8.90 20.45 -6.13
N GLN A 5 7.72 20.89 -6.60
CA GLN A 5 6.45 20.27 -6.25
C GLN A 5 6.33 18.83 -6.79
N ALA A 6 6.87 18.55 -7.98
CA ALA A 6 6.91 17.19 -8.53
C ALA A 6 7.78 16.25 -7.67
N MET A 7 8.95 16.71 -7.21
CA MET A 7 9.80 15.93 -6.31
C MET A 7 9.17 15.71 -4.94
N THR A 8 8.49 16.72 -4.38
CA THR A 8 7.78 16.56 -3.10
C THR A 8 6.63 15.56 -3.21
N ARG A 9 5.84 15.60 -4.29
CA ARG A 9 4.75 14.62 -4.53
C ARG A 9 5.25 13.20 -4.77
N ALA A 10 6.41 13.04 -5.42
CA ALA A 10 7.04 11.74 -5.59
C ALA A 10 7.54 11.16 -4.24
N GLY A 11 8.02 12.01 -3.33
CA GLY A 11 8.37 11.60 -1.97
C GLY A 11 7.16 11.14 -1.16
N GLU A 12 6.03 11.84 -1.28
CA GLU A 12 4.79 11.48 -0.59
C GLU A 12 4.15 10.17 -1.08
N SER A 13 4.20 9.88 -2.39
CA SER A 13 3.62 8.65 -2.94
C SER A 13 4.37 7.40 -2.50
N VAL A 14 5.71 7.44 -2.47
CA VAL A 14 6.54 6.35 -1.94
C VAL A 14 6.31 6.16 -0.44
N GLY A 15 6.20 7.26 0.32
CA GLY A 15 5.88 7.22 1.75
C GLY A 15 4.53 6.55 2.05
N LYS A 16 3.50 6.86 1.25
CA LYS A 16 2.17 6.23 1.37
C LYS A 16 2.20 4.75 1.05
N ALA A 17 2.87 4.34 -0.04
CA ALA A 17 2.96 2.92 -0.44
C ALA A 17 3.68 2.05 0.61
N VAL A 18 4.79 2.54 1.16
CA VAL A 18 5.50 1.82 2.23
C VAL A 18 4.66 1.80 3.52
N GLY A 19 3.99 2.91 3.84
CA GLY A 19 3.12 3.02 5.01
C GLY A 19 1.87 2.13 4.97
N THR A 20 1.29 1.89 3.79
CA THR A 20 0.16 0.96 3.61
C THR A 20 0.63 -0.49 3.68
N GLY A 21 1.77 -0.84 3.06
CA GLY A 21 2.36 -2.18 3.13
C GLY A 21 2.68 -2.60 4.58
N LEU A 22 3.28 -1.72 5.38
CA LEU A 22 3.59 -2.03 6.78
C LEU A 22 2.32 -2.21 7.63
N ARG A 23 1.28 -1.41 7.40
CA ARG A 23 -0.01 -1.56 8.09
C ARG A 23 -0.75 -2.83 7.68
N ALA A 24 -0.71 -3.19 6.40
CA ALA A 24 -1.26 -4.44 5.89
C ALA A 24 -0.56 -5.65 6.51
N ALA A 25 0.78 -5.63 6.58
CA ALA A 25 1.55 -6.70 7.23
C ALA A 25 1.19 -6.87 8.71
N ARG A 26 1.06 -5.77 9.47
CA ARG A 26 0.62 -5.82 10.88
C ARG A 26 -0.80 -6.39 11.03
N ARG A 27 -1.74 -5.94 10.19
CA ARG A 27 -3.11 -6.46 10.19
C ARG A 27 -3.15 -7.93 9.80
N GLY A 28 -2.34 -8.36 8.84
CA GLY A 28 -2.20 -9.74 8.43
C GLY A 28 -1.68 -10.63 9.56
N ALA A 29 -0.67 -10.17 10.31
CA ALA A 29 -0.14 -10.89 11.47
C ALA A 29 -1.20 -11.08 12.58
N VAL A 30 -2.00 -10.04 12.87
CA VAL A 30 -3.08 -10.14 13.86
C VAL A 30 -4.18 -11.11 13.40
N ARG A 31 -4.59 -11.05 12.12
CA ARG A 31 -5.58 -11.99 11.57
C ARG A 31 -5.08 -13.43 11.57
N ALA A 32 -3.82 -13.65 11.21
CA ALA A 32 -3.21 -14.98 11.29
C ALA A 32 -3.17 -15.50 12.73
N GLY A 33 -2.94 -14.63 13.72
CA GLY A 33 -3.04 -14.96 15.14
C GLY A 33 -4.45 -15.40 15.54
N HIS A 34 -5.49 -14.65 15.15
CA HIS A 34 -6.88 -15.02 15.40
C HIS A 34 -7.28 -16.33 14.71
N ALA A 35 -6.94 -16.51 13.43
CA ALA A 35 -7.22 -17.74 12.71
C ALA A 35 -6.55 -18.97 13.35
N GLY A 36 -5.34 -18.81 13.90
CA GLY A 36 -4.67 -19.87 14.66
C GLY A 36 -5.38 -20.19 15.97
N ALA A 37 -5.87 -19.18 16.70
CA ALA A 37 -6.65 -19.38 17.91
C ALA A 37 -7.98 -20.09 17.62
N ASP A 38 -8.70 -19.68 16.59
CA ASP A 38 -9.97 -20.30 16.19
C ASP A 38 -9.76 -21.76 15.74
N ALA A 39 -8.68 -22.03 15.00
CA ALA A 39 -8.31 -23.39 14.62
C ALA A 39 -7.99 -24.27 15.85
N ALA A 40 -7.33 -23.70 16.87
CA ALA A 40 -7.06 -24.41 18.12
C ALA A 40 -8.35 -24.72 18.89
N VAL A 41 -9.31 -23.79 18.95
CA VAL A 41 -10.63 -24.00 19.56
C VAL A 41 -11.41 -25.10 18.83
N GLN A 42 -11.40 -25.10 17.49
CA GLN A 42 -12.07 -26.14 16.71
C GLN A 42 -11.42 -27.52 16.89
N LEU A 43 -10.09 -27.58 16.98
CA LEU A 43 -9.38 -28.82 17.26
C LEU A 43 -9.68 -29.33 18.67
N ALA A 44 -9.76 -28.43 19.67
CA ALA A 44 -10.15 -28.79 21.03
C ALA A 44 -11.57 -29.37 21.05
N GLY A 45 -12.55 -28.71 20.41
CA GLY A 45 -13.92 -29.23 20.32
C GLY A 45 -14.03 -30.58 19.61
N LYS A 46 -13.26 -30.79 18.52
CA LYS A 46 -13.21 -32.09 17.82
C LYS A 46 -12.53 -33.19 18.65
N ALA A 47 -11.61 -32.83 19.53
CA ALA A 47 -11.01 -33.78 20.46
C ALA A 47 -12.03 -34.17 21.52
N GLU A 48 -12.76 -33.22 22.09
CA GLU A 48 -13.81 -33.47 23.09
C GLU A 48 -14.90 -34.42 22.55
N THR A 49 -15.39 -34.20 21.32
CA THR A 49 -16.40 -35.09 20.73
C THR A 49 -15.88 -36.51 20.50
N LYS A 50 -14.65 -36.66 19.98
CA LYS A 50 -14.04 -37.97 19.78
C LYS A 50 -13.73 -38.71 21.08
N LEU A 51 -13.45 -37.97 22.16
CA LEU A 51 -13.29 -38.55 23.48
C LEU A 51 -14.62 -39.03 24.05
N ALA A 52 -15.68 -38.25 23.89
CA ALA A 52 -17.02 -38.63 24.32
C ALA A 52 -17.51 -39.88 23.59
N GLU A 53 -17.29 -39.97 22.27
CA GLU A 53 -17.65 -41.15 21.45
C GLU A 53 -16.91 -42.42 21.86
N ARG A 54 -15.69 -42.31 22.38
CA ARG A 54 -14.89 -43.47 22.82
C ARG A 54 -15.12 -43.89 24.26
N GLY A 55 -16.01 -43.20 24.99
CA GLY A 55 -16.30 -43.50 26.40
C GLY A 55 -15.08 -43.37 27.31
N VAL A 56 -14.07 -42.60 26.90
CA VAL A 56 -12.85 -42.39 27.68
C VAL A 56 -13.22 -41.52 28.87
N THR A 57 -13.16 -42.09 30.07
CA THR A 57 -13.47 -41.36 31.30
C THR A 57 -12.39 -40.32 31.60
N ALA A 58 -12.78 -39.21 32.24
CA ALA A 58 -11.86 -38.13 32.59
C ALA A 58 -10.66 -38.61 33.44
N ASP A 59 -10.82 -39.70 34.17
CA ASP A 59 -9.77 -40.32 34.97
C ASP A 59 -8.70 -41.02 34.13
N GLN A 60 -9.08 -41.66 33.01
CA GLN A 60 -8.12 -42.25 32.07
C GLN A 60 -7.30 -41.16 31.37
N LEU A 61 -7.94 -40.04 31.02
CA LEU A 61 -7.24 -38.88 30.49
C LEU A 61 -6.27 -38.29 31.49
N ARG A 62 -6.66 -38.14 32.76
CA ARG A 62 -5.74 -37.64 33.79
C ARG A 62 -4.49 -38.50 33.93
N GLY A 63 -4.62 -39.82 33.83
CA GLY A 63 -3.49 -40.74 33.80
C GLY A 63 -2.58 -40.52 32.59
N VAL A 64 -3.15 -40.51 31.38
CA VAL A 64 -2.37 -40.31 30.14
C VAL A 64 -1.76 -38.90 30.09
N PHE A 65 -2.47 -37.88 30.59
CA PHE A 65 -1.97 -36.51 30.72
C PHE A 65 -0.88 -36.39 31.76
N ALA A 66 -0.91 -37.14 32.87
CA ALA A 66 0.19 -37.16 33.82
C ALA A 66 1.46 -37.78 33.20
N GLU A 67 1.33 -38.93 32.53
CA GLU A 67 2.46 -39.58 31.85
C GLU A 67 2.99 -38.75 30.67
N THR A 68 2.11 -38.12 29.90
CA THR A 68 2.53 -37.19 28.85
C THR A 68 3.07 -35.88 29.41
N ALA A 69 2.56 -35.39 30.56
CA ALA A 69 3.12 -34.21 31.22
C ALA A 69 4.54 -34.47 31.72
N ASP A 70 4.85 -35.65 32.24
CA ASP A 70 6.21 -36.01 32.67
C ASP A 70 7.17 -36.12 31.47
N THR A 71 6.74 -36.76 30.38
CA THR A 71 7.55 -36.81 29.15
C THR A 71 7.67 -35.45 28.45
N LEU A 72 6.64 -34.61 28.55
CA LEU A 72 6.67 -33.23 28.07
C LEU A 72 7.54 -32.36 28.97
N ALA A 73 7.56 -32.55 30.30
CA ALA A 73 8.39 -31.77 31.21
C ALA A 73 9.88 -31.91 30.86
N GLY A 74 10.34 -33.14 30.59
CA GLY A 74 11.70 -33.38 30.10
C GLY A 74 11.99 -32.71 28.74
N LYS A 75 11.03 -32.78 27.80
CA LYS A 75 11.15 -32.13 26.49
C LYS A 75 11.06 -30.60 26.59
N VAL A 76 10.30 -30.06 27.53
CA VAL A 76 10.15 -28.62 27.78
C VAL A 76 11.49 -28.05 28.21
N GLU A 77 12.24 -28.73 29.08
CA GLU A 77 13.58 -28.27 29.47
C GLU A 77 14.56 -28.25 28.28
N GLU A 78 14.47 -29.23 27.38
CA GLU A 78 15.26 -29.25 26.14
C GLU A 78 14.80 -28.19 25.12
N VAL A 79 13.48 -27.96 25.02
CA VAL A 79 12.88 -26.90 24.21
C VAL A 79 13.24 -25.52 24.76
N GLU A 80 13.32 -25.33 26.08
CA GLU A 80 13.77 -24.10 26.70
C GLU A 80 15.25 -23.84 26.41
N LYS A 81 16.11 -24.85 26.57
CA LYS A 81 17.53 -24.77 26.24
C LYS A 81 17.73 -24.48 24.75
N SER A 82 17.00 -25.15 23.86
CA SER A 82 17.05 -24.90 22.42
C SER A 82 16.51 -23.51 22.07
N THR A 83 15.41 -23.07 22.68
CA THR A 83 14.84 -21.72 22.52
C THR A 83 15.79 -20.63 23.01
N ARG A 84 16.50 -20.85 24.13
CA ARG A 84 17.52 -19.92 24.61
C ARG A 84 18.69 -19.81 23.62
N ARG A 85 19.11 -20.93 23.02
CA ARG A 85 20.14 -20.96 21.98
C ARG A 85 19.68 -20.27 20.70
N THR A 86 18.44 -20.50 20.23
CA THR A 86 17.88 -19.85 19.04
C THR A 86 17.70 -18.35 19.27
N ARG A 87 17.17 -17.92 20.42
CA ARG A 87 17.09 -16.49 20.80
C ARG A 87 18.47 -15.83 20.79
N LYS A 88 19.51 -16.48 21.34
CA LYS A 88 20.88 -15.98 21.28
C LYS A 88 21.41 -15.88 19.83
N LYS A 89 21.15 -16.90 18.99
CA LYS A 89 21.54 -16.88 17.56
C LYS A 89 20.82 -15.75 16.81
N LEU A 90 19.51 -15.58 17.01
CA LEU A 90 18.72 -14.51 16.42
C LEU A 90 19.19 -13.12 16.87
N ALA A 91 19.53 -12.95 18.15
CA ALA A 91 20.10 -11.70 18.65
C ALA A 91 21.45 -11.37 17.98
N LYS A 92 22.33 -12.37 17.82
CA LYS A 92 23.61 -12.21 17.10
C LYS A 92 23.39 -11.88 15.63
N GLN A 93 22.48 -12.58 14.95
CA GLN A 93 22.13 -12.32 13.55
C GLN A 93 21.55 -10.90 13.39
N ARG A 94 20.65 -10.48 14.28
CA ARG A 94 20.10 -9.10 14.29
C ARG A 94 21.22 -8.07 14.45
N LYS A 95 22.17 -8.28 15.36
CA LYS A 95 23.34 -7.39 15.53
C LYS A 95 24.20 -7.34 14.27
N GLN A 96 24.41 -8.46 13.59
CA GLN A 96 25.15 -8.51 12.32
C GLN A 96 24.40 -7.81 11.18
N LEU A 97 23.10 -8.02 11.06
CA LEU A 97 22.25 -7.33 10.09
C LEU A 97 22.20 -5.83 10.34
N ALA A 98 22.10 -5.39 11.60
CA ALA A 98 22.17 -3.98 11.95
C ALA A 98 23.51 -3.35 11.53
N LYS A 99 24.64 -4.04 11.77
CA LYS A 99 25.96 -3.57 11.32
C LYS A 99 26.09 -3.52 9.80
N ARG A 100 25.63 -4.57 9.09
CA ARG A 100 25.66 -4.63 7.62
C ARG A 100 24.77 -3.57 6.98
N SER A 101 23.56 -3.38 7.50
CA SER A 101 22.64 -2.34 7.03
C SER A 101 23.16 -0.92 7.32
N GLY A 102 23.83 -0.72 8.46
CA GLY A 102 24.53 0.54 8.76
C GLY A 102 25.59 0.88 7.72
N LYS A 103 26.45 -0.09 7.36
CA LYS A 103 27.46 0.08 6.30
C LYS A 103 26.83 0.33 4.93
N ALA A 104 25.83 -0.47 4.55
CA ALA A 104 25.14 -0.30 3.26
C ALA A 104 24.47 1.08 3.14
N ARG A 105 23.90 1.62 4.23
CA ARG A 105 23.36 2.98 4.25
C ARG A 105 24.43 4.05 4.08
N ALA A 106 25.59 3.89 4.72
CA ALA A 106 26.72 4.80 4.54
C ALA A 106 27.22 4.80 3.09
N ASP A 107 27.40 3.62 2.49
CA ASP A 107 27.83 3.48 1.10
C ASP A 107 26.82 4.09 0.12
N LEU A 108 25.52 3.92 0.39
CA LEU A 108 24.45 4.55 -0.39
C LEU A 108 24.47 6.07 -0.27
N MET A 109 24.74 6.62 0.91
CA MET A 109 24.86 8.08 1.08
C MET A 109 26.03 8.64 0.29
N VAL A 110 27.21 7.99 0.33
CA VAL A 110 28.37 8.42 -0.46
C VAL A 110 28.08 8.38 -1.96
N LYS A 111 27.42 7.31 -2.44
CA LYS A 111 26.99 7.21 -3.84
C LYS A 111 25.95 8.28 -4.19
N ALA A 112 24.98 8.52 -3.31
CA ALA A 112 23.95 9.54 -3.53
C ALA A 112 24.57 10.95 -3.64
N ASP A 113 25.59 11.27 -2.84
CA ASP A 113 26.31 12.54 -2.93
C ASP A 113 27.09 12.67 -4.25
N GLY A 114 27.65 11.56 -4.75
CA GLY A 114 28.25 11.51 -6.09
C GLY A 114 27.23 11.85 -7.19
N VAL A 115 26.09 11.16 -7.18
CA VAL A 115 25.00 11.39 -8.13
C VAL A 115 24.47 12.83 -8.04
N ARG A 116 24.30 13.39 -6.84
CA ARG A 116 23.87 14.78 -6.65
C ARG A 116 24.86 15.77 -7.29
N LYS A 117 26.16 15.55 -7.15
CA LYS A 117 27.20 16.40 -7.76
C LYS A 117 27.19 16.29 -9.28
N GLU A 118 26.98 15.10 -9.83
CA GLU A 118 26.87 14.89 -11.28
C GLU A 118 25.62 15.56 -11.86
N VAL A 119 24.48 15.38 -11.19
CA VAL A 119 23.22 16.03 -11.57
C VAL A 119 23.34 17.55 -11.51
N ALA A 120 23.99 18.11 -10.48
CA ALA A 120 24.24 19.55 -10.39
C ALA A 120 25.11 20.06 -11.55
N LYS A 121 26.20 19.36 -11.88
CA LYS A 121 27.07 19.72 -13.02
C LYS A 121 26.33 19.61 -14.36
N ALA A 122 25.51 18.58 -14.54
CA ALA A 122 24.69 18.40 -15.73
C ALA A 122 23.65 19.52 -15.87
N ALA A 123 22.98 19.90 -14.77
CA ALA A 123 22.04 21.00 -14.73
C ALA A 123 22.71 22.34 -15.08
N ASP A 124 23.92 22.60 -14.58
CA ASP A 124 24.67 23.82 -14.91
C ASP A 124 25.08 23.86 -16.38
N ARG A 125 25.46 22.73 -16.98
CA ARG A 125 25.72 22.64 -18.43
C ARG A 125 24.45 22.91 -19.23
N ALA A 126 23.34 22.27 -18.88
CA ALA A 126 22.05 22.49 -19.52
C ALA A 126 21.62 23.97 -19.44
N ARG A 127 21.86 24.66 -18.32
CA ARG A 127 21.59 26.10 -18.18
C ARG A 127 22.44 26.96 -19.09
N LYS A 128 23.74 26.64 -19.24
CA LYS A 128 24.64 27.37 -20.15
C LYS A 128 24.20 27.19 -21.60
N ASP A 129 23.91 25.95 -21.99
CA ASP A 129 23.44 25.63 -23.35
C ASP A 129 22.10 26.29 -23.65
N ALA A 130 21.16 26.26 -22.70
CA ALA A 130 19.89 26.97 -22.82
C ALA A 130 20.08 28.48 -22.99
N LYS A 131 21.06 29.10 -22.32
CA LYS A 131 21.36 30.53 -22.45
C LYS A 131 21.94 30.87 -23.83
N VAL A 132 22.78 30.01 -24.39
CA VAL A 132 23.30 30.17 -25.76
C VAL A 132 22.15 30.05 -26.77
N ARG A 133 21.37 28.96 -26.68
CA ARG A 133 20.20 28.74 -27.54
C ARG A 133 19.18 29.87 -27.43
N ALA A 134 18.92 30.41 -26.25
CA ALA A 134 18.01 31.55 -26.08
C ALA A 134 18.50 32.81 -26.80
N LYS A 135 19.82 33.05 -26.86
CA LYS A 135 20.39 34.16 -27.63
C LYS A 135 20.24 33.93 -29.13
N ASP A 136 20.46 32.71 -29.60
CA ASP A 136 20.32 32.36 -31.02
C ASP A 136 18.86 32.45 -31.45
N VAL A 137 17.93 31.92 -30.65
CA VAL A 137 16.49 32.09 -30.86
C VAL A 137 16.10 33.56 -30.87
N ARG A 138 16.67 34.41 -29.99
CA ARG A 138 16.39 35.85 -30.00
C ARG A 138 16.90 36.53 -31.27
N LYS A 139 18.07 36.13 -31.80
CA LYS A 139 18.61 36.66 -33.06
C LYS A 139 17.77 36.18 -34.25
N ALA A 140 17.48 34.88 -34.32
CA ALA A 140 16.63 34.29 -35.34
C ALA A 140 15.23 34.91 -35.34
N ALA A 141 14.62 35.11 -34.17
CA ALA A 141 13.32 35.77 -34.05
C ALA A 141 13.36 37.25 -34.48
N LYS A 142 14.46 37.97 -34.21
CA LYS A 142 14.65 39.34 -34.73
C LYS A 142 14.78 39.35 -36.25
N GLN A 143 15.47 38.36 -36.83
CA GLN A 143 15.64 38.24 -38.26
C GLN A 143 14.31 37.90 -38.95
N ALA A 144 13.61 36.86 -38.46
CA ALA A 144 12.27 36.52 -38.90
C ALA A 144 11.32 37.72 -38.82
N ARG A 145 11.34 38.50 -37.73
CA ARG A 145 10.52 39.73 -37.64
C ARG A 145 10.86 40.77 -38.71
N LYS A 146 12.14 40.92 -39.08
CA LYS A 146 12.54 41.83 -40.15
C LYS A 146 12.08 41.32 -41.52
N ASP A 147 12.19 40.02 -41.75
CA ASP A 147 11.77 39.37 -42.99
C ASP A 147 10.24 39.45 -43.15
N PHE A 148 9.48 39.12 -42.09
CA PHE A 148 8.02 39.31 -42.06
C PHE A 148 7.62 40.78 -42.22
N ALA A 149 8.34 41.74 -41.64
CA ALA A 149 8.03 43.16 -41.82
C ALA A 149 8.25 43.65 -43.27
N ARG A 150 9.12 42.98 -44.02
CA ARG A 150 9.35 43.26 -45.45
C ARG A 150 8.30 42.58 -46.34
N GLU A 151 7.85 41.39 -45.95
CA GLU A 151 6.90 40.58 -46.72
C GLU A 151 5.43 40.80 -46.39
N THR A 152 5.08 41.52 -45.31
CA THR A 152 3.67 41.83 -45.04
C THR A 152 3.19 43.04 -45.84
N PRO A 153 2.44 42.88 -46.96
CA PRO A 153 1.57 43.95 -47.42
C PRO A 153 0.54 44.25 -46.33
N LYS A 154 0.12 45.51 -46.23
CA LYS A 154 -0.82 46.05 -45.22
C LYS A 154 -2.22 45.39 -45.31
N THR A 155 -2.38 44.13 -44.92
CA THR A 155 -3.70 43.49 -44.79
C THR A 155 -4.00 43.20 -43.33
N ARG A 156 -5.01 43.93 -42.85
CA ARG A 156 -5.42 44.14 -41.45
C ARG A 156 -6.11 42.90 -40.82
N ARG A 157 -5.84 42.67 -39.53
CA ARG A 157 -6.79 42.24 -38.46
C ARG A 157 -7.19 40.76 -38.25
N ARG A 158 -6.46 39.73 -38.69
CA ARG A 158 -6.74 38.32 -38.23
C ARG A 158 -5.72 37.71 -37.26
N TRP A 159 -4.63 38.41 -37.00
CA TRP A 159 -3.55 37.95 -36.10
C TRP A 159 -3.96 37.62 -34.64
N PRO A 160 -4.90 38.35 -34.00
CA PRO A 160 -5.30 38.02 -32.62
C PRO A 160 -5.92 36.62 -32.50
N TRP A 161 -6.65 36.17 -33.52
CA TRP A 161 -7.32 34.87 -33.50
C TRP A 161 -6.31 33.72 -33.62
N VAL A 162 -5.31 33.87 -34.50
CA VAL A 162 -4.24 32.88 -34.67
C VAL A 162 -3.40 32.75 -33.39
N LEU A 163 -3.08 33.86 -32.73
CA LEU A 163 -2.41 33.85 -31.42
C LEU A 163 -3.27 33.16 -30.36
N GLY A 164 -4.57 33.42 -30.32
CA GLY A 164 -5.51 32.74 -29.41
C GLY A 164 -5.49 31.22 -29.59
N VAL A 165 -5.59 30.74 -30.83
CA VAL A 165 -5.59 29.30 -31.15
C VAL A 165 -4.26 28.64 -30.78
N LEU A 166 -3.13 29.29 -31.08
CA LEU A 166 -1.81 28.71 -30.79
C LEU A 166 -1.54 28.63 -29.27
N THR A 167 -1.99 29.64 -28.52
CA THR A 167 -1.90 29.63 -27.05
C THR A 167 -2.82 28.56 -26.45
N ALA A 168 -4.04 28.43 -26.95
CA ALA A 168 -4.97 27.38 -26.53
C ALA A 168 -4.45 25.97 -26.83
N ALA A 169 -3.84 25.74 -28.00
CA ALA A 169 -3.23 24.47 -28.36
C ALA A 169 -2.04 24.10 -27.46
N ALA A 170 -1.20 25.08 -27.09
CA ALA A 170 -0.09 24.84 -26.17
C ALA A 170 -0.58 24.45 -24.76
N VAL A 171 -1.62 25.12 -24.26
CA VAL A 171 -2.24 24.78 -22.96
C VAL A 171 -2.90 23.40 -23.00
N ALA A 172 -3.65 23.10 -24.06
CA ALA A 172 -4.30 21.80 -24.24
C ALA A 172 -3.28 20.67 -24.38
N GLY A 173 -2.20 20.86 -25.14
CA GLY A 173 -1.10 19.90 -25.25
C GLY A 173 -0.40 19.66 -23.90
N TYR A 174 -0.19 20.71 -23.10
CA TYR A 174 0.38 20.58 -21.76
C TYR A 174 -0.54 19.81 -20.79
N VAL A 175 -1.86 20.05 -20.85
CA VAL A 175 -2.85 19.33 -20.03
C VAL A 175 -2.99 17.86 -20.47
N ALA A 176 -3.02 17.58 -21.76
CA ALA A 176 -3.09 16.21 -22.29
C ALA A 176 -1.83 15.39 -21.97
N LEU A 177 -0.66 16.02 -21.94
CA LEU A 177 0.59 15.32 -21.61
C LEU A 177 0.77 15.10 -20.10
N THR A 178 0.16 15.94 -19.26
CA THR A 178 0.22 15.84 -17.79
C THR A 178 -0.91 14.98 -17.20
N ARG A 179 -2.05 14.86 -17.91
CA ARG A 179 -3.06 13.84 -17.62
C ARG A 179 -2.73 12.57 -18.40
N ARG A 180 -1.87 11.72 -17.82
CA ARG A 180 -1.89 10.30 -18.19
C ARG A 180 -3.32 9.78 -17.97
N PRO A 181 -3.90 9.02 -18.91
CA PRO A 181 -5.25 8.51 -18.79
C PRO A 181 -5.32 7.63 -17.55
N GLU A 182 -6.00 8.14 -16.53
CA GLU A 182 -6.69 7.31 -15.56
C GLU A 182 -7.67 6.45 -16.37
N GLU A 183 -7.65 5.16 -16.11
CA GLU A 183 -8.35 4.11 -16.83
C GLU A 183 -9.76 4.55 -17.24
N VAL A 184 -10.02 4.49 -18.55
CA VAL A 184 -11.38 4.50 -19.09
C VAL A 184 -12.10 3.34 -18.42
N GLN A 185 -12.89 3.65 -17.39
CA GLN A 185 -14.05 2.85 -17.06
C GLN A 185 -14.88 2.84 -18.34
N LEU A 186 -14.75 1.78 -19.13
CA LEU A 186 -15.84 1.33 -19.97
C LEU A 186 -16.99 1.10 -19.00
N HIS A 187 -17.84 2.12 -18.89
CA HIS A 187 -19.22 1.91 -18.50
C HIS A 187 -19.83 1.14 -19.66
N GLU A 188 -19.66 -0.18 -19.62
CA GLU A 188 -20.35 -1.12 -20.50
C GLU A 188 -21.82 -1.05 -20.10
N GLU A 189 -22.52 -0.21 -20.86
CA GLU A 189 -23.92 -0.23 -21.19
C GLU A 189 -24.63 -1.55 -20.80
N PRO A 190 -25.65 -1.52 -19.92
CA PRO A 190 -26.41 -2.70 -19.57
C PRO A 190 -27.19 -3.20 -20.81
N VAL A 191 -26.71 -4.29 -21.40
CA VAL A 191 -27.44 -5.03 -22.43
C VAL A 191 -28.76 -5.52 -21.84
N PRO A 192 -29.93 -5.13 -22.38
CA PRO A 192 -31.21 -5.68 -21.95
C PRO A 192 -31.30 -7.14 -22.39
N VAL A 193 -31.45 -8.03 -21.43
CA VAL A 193 -31.73 -9.46 -21.65
C VAL A 193 -33.20 -9.60 -22.10
N PRO A 194 -33.48 -10.17 -23.29
CA PRO A 194 -34.83 -10.64 -23.60
C PRO A 194 -35.04 -12.08 -23.09
N GLU A 195 -35.98 -12.25 -22.16
CA GLU A 195 -36.75 -13.48 -21.98
C GLU A 195 -37.81 -13.61 -23.12
N PRO A 196 -38.62 -14.67 -23.25
CA PRO A 196 -38.48 -16.10 -22.94
C PRO A 196 -38.89 -17.01 -24.14
N VAL A 197 -38.55 -18.31 -24.12
CA VAL A 197 -39.38 -19.32 -24.84
C VAL A 197 -39.50 -20.63 -24.05
N THR A 198 -40.75 -20.89 -23.70
CA THR A 198 -41.40 -22.10 -23.18
C THR A 198 -41.21 -23.33 -24.06
N LYS A 199 -40.85 -24.48 -23.44
CA LYS A 199 -41.37 -25.86 -23.68
C LYS A 199 -41.12 -26.69 -22.41
N THR A 200 -42.09 -26.89 -21.51
CA THR A 200 -42.99 -28.07 -21.40
C THR A 200 -42.29 -29.42 -21.62
N ASP A 201 -42.04 -30.18 -20.54
CA ASP A 201 -42.78 -31.43 -20.24
C ASP A 201 -42.22 -32.17 -18.99
N THR A 202 -43.14 -32.53 -18.07
CA THR A 202 -43.28 -33.86 -17.40
C THR A 202 -42.14 -34.30 -16.45
N THR A 203 -42.23 -34.53 -15.12
CA THR A 203 -43.29 -35.01 -14.19
C THR A 203 -42.74 -34.98 -12.73
N PRO A 204 -43.57 -35.09 -11.67
CA PRO A 204 -43.33 -34.53 -10.34
C PRO A 204 -42.95 -35.55 -9.23
N GLY A 205 -42.49 -35.04 -8.08
CA GLY A 205 -42.51 -35.81 -6.84
C GLY A 205 -41.70 -35.21 -5.67
N THR A 206 -42.41 -34.56 -4.74
CA THR A 206 -42.30 -34.74 -3.26
C THR A 206 -40.96 -34.39 -2.59
N ALA A 207 -40.82 -33.63 -1.50
CA ALA A 207 -41.64 -32.75 -0.66
C ALA A 207 -40.67 -32.10 0.36
N THR A 208 -41.06 -30.96 0.94
CA THR A 208 -40.68 -30.43 2.28
C THR A 208 -39.18 -30.18 2.60
N GLY A 209 -38.74 -29.06 3.17
CA GLY A 209 -39.41 -27.92 3.77
C GLY A 209 -38.36 -26.99 4.40
N THR A 210 -38.64 -25.69 4.30
CA THR A 210 -38.43 -24.60 5.28
C THR A 210 -37.26 -24.69 6.28
N THR A 211 -36.36 -23.69 6.24
CA THR A 211 -36.01 -22.91 7.45
C THR A 211 -35.57 -21.48 7.05
N PRO A 212 -36.13 -20.44 7.71
CA PRO A 212 -35.99 -19.03 7.34
C PRO A 212 -34.73 -18.35 7.90
N THR A 213 -34.30 -17.34 7.16
CA THR A 213 -33.24 -16.37 7.48
C THR A 213 -33.69 -15.42 8.60
N PRO A 214 -32.94 -15.26 9.71
CA PRO A 214 -33.21 -14.19 10.67
C PRO A 214 -32.58 -12.86 10.24
N LYS A 215 -33.39 -11.80 10.39
CA LYS A 215 -33.06 -10.37 10.29
C LYS A 215 -31.92 -9.95 11.23
N PRO A 216 -31.09 -8.96 10.85
CA PRO A 216 -30.14 -8.33 11.78
C PRO A 216 -30.88 -7.34 12.69
N THR A 217 -30.72 -7.52 14.00
CA THR A 217 -31.22 -6.60 15.03
C THR A 217 -30.11 -5.64 15.44
N ASP A 218 -30.45 -4.37 15.43
CA ASP A 218 -29.66 -3.25 15.93
C ASP A 218 -29.16 -3.46 17.36
N PHE A 219 -27.84 -3.34 17.56
CA PHE A 219 -27.25 -3.00 18.85
C PHE A 219 -26.31 -1.81 18.67
N ALA A 220 -26.93 -0.64 18.60
CA ALA A 220 -26.32 0.60 19.04
C ALA A 220 -26.28 0.64 20.58
N SER A 221 -25.28 1.34 21.13
CA SER A 221 -25.20 1.86 22.51
C SER A 221 -24.62 0.95 23.61
N ARG A 222 -23.28 1.05 23.77
CA ARG A 222 -22.46 0.99 25.01
C ARG A 222 -21.01 0.87 24.51
N SER A 223 -20.09 1.80 24.69
CA SER A 223 -19.70 2.50 25.91
C SER A 223 -18.85 3.72 25.53
N ALA A 224 -19.35 4.91 25.81
CA ALA A 224 -18.48 6.01 26.24
C ALA A 224 -18.00 5.68 27.66
N ASP A 225 -16.94 6.36 28.10
CA ASP A 225 -16.35 6.32 29.44
C ASP A 225 -15.25 5.27 29.65
N ALA A 226 -14.06 5.56 29.11
CA ALA A 226 -12.79 5.24 29.77
C ALA A 226 -11.68 6.23 29.37
N GLU A 227 -11.53 7.23 30.23
CA GLU A 227 -10.22 7.62 30.79
C GLU A 227 -9.24 8.43 29.92
N HIS A 228 -9.52 9.73 29.90
CA HIS A 228 -8.51 10.78 30.06
C HIS A 228 -7.68 10.57 31.34
N ALA A 229 -6.47 10.01 31.23
CA ALA A 229 -5.35 10.29 32.15
C ALA A 229 -4.06 9.65 31.66
N ARG A 230 -3.19 10.42 30.99
CA ARG A 230 -1.72 10.28 31.02
C ARG A 230 -1.08 11.34 30.12
N ASN A 231 -1.14 12.58 30.58
CA ASN A 231 -0.27 13.63 30.08
C ASN A 231 0.22 14.43 31.29
N GLY A 232 1.54 14.43 31.52
CA GLY A 232 2.19 15.31 32.50
C GLY A 232 2.96 14.61 33.62
N GLN A 233 4.18 14.14 33.34
CA GLN A 233 5.27 14.21 34.32
C GLN A 233 6.64 13.91 33.66
N VAL A 234 7.23 14.93 33.02
CA VAL A 234 8.69 15.02 32.86
C VAL A 234 9.08 16.48 33.01
N ALA A 235 9.27 16.91 34.25
CA ALA A 235 10.05 18.09 34.58
C ALA A 235 10.81 17.81 35.88
N ASP A 236 12.02 18.33 35.94
CA ASP A 236 12.95 18.35 37.07
C ASP A 236 13.73 17.08 37.42
N ARG A 237 14.90 16.98 36.79
CA ARG A 237 16.12 16.70 37.54
C ARG A 237 17.24 17.66 37.10
N LYS A 238 17.50 18.65 37.95
CA LYS A 238 18.62 19.58 37.88
C LYS A 238 19.71 19.11 38.83
N VAL A 239 20.95 19.30 38.34
CA VAL A 239 22.25 19.47 39.02
C VAL A 239 22.82 18.27 39.77
#